data_AF-A0A7I7L8U0-F1
#
_entry.id   AF-A0A7I7L8U0-F1
#
_cell.length_a   1.000
_cell.length_b   1.000
_cell.length_c   1.000
_cell.angle_alpha   90.00
_cell.angle_beta   90.00
_cell.angle_gamma   90.00
#
_symmetry.space_group_name_H-M   'P 1'
#
loop_
_entity.id
_entity.type
_entity.pdbx_description
1 polymer ?
#
loop_
_entity_poly.entity_id
_entity_poly.type
_entity_poly.pdbx_seq_one_letter_code
_entity_poly.pdbx_strand_id
1 'polypeptide(L)'
;MPVRVRSGEVSGTGALDAGGRATVALVDAQRRAMTQTSAWDHNWAATSVVIGADIAESRQTRDRVRRWVRDRLDRPPPDAFLAEILAGESAY
;
A
#
# COMPACT_ATOMS: atom_id res chain seq x y z
N MET A 1 0.56 -10.14 -11.46
CA MET A 1 1.59 -10.41 -10.42
C MET A 1 0.91 -10.44 -9.06
N PRO A 2 1.18 -11.38 -8.13
CA PRO A 2 0.44 -11.47 -6.87
C PRO A 2 0.64 -10.23 -6.01
N VAL A 3 -0.40 -9.80 -5.30
CA VAL A 3 -0.36 -8.69 -4.34
C VAL A 3 -0.93 -9.17 -3.01
N ARG A 4 -0.27 -8.82 -1.91
CA ARG A 4 -0.75 -9.07 -0.55
C ARG A 4 -0.70 -7.78 0.24
N VAL A 5 -1.79 -7.48 0.94
CA VAL A 5 -1.91 -6.35 1.86
C VAL A 5 -2.08 -6.90 3.27
N ARG A 6 -1.42 -6.30 4.26
CA ARG A 6 -1.61 -6.61 5.68
C ARG A 6 -1.44 -5.36 6.53
N SER A 7 -2.37 -5.14 7.45
CA SER A 7 -2.35 -4.08 8.46
C SER A 7 -2.94 -4.61 9.76
N GLY A 8 -2.09 -4.98 10.71
CA GLY A 8 -2.52 -5.73 11.90
C GLY A 8 -3.20 -7.05 11.51
N GLU A 9 -4.41 -7.25 12.01
CA GLU A 9 -5.26 -8.42 11.71
C GLU A 9 -5.98 -8.33 10.36
N VAL A 10 -6.00 -7.14 9.73
CA VAL A 10 -6.62 -6.95 8.42
C VAL A 10 -5.66 -7.41 7.34
N SER A 11 -6.15 -8.22 6.40
CA SER A 11 -5.33 -8.72 5.28
C SER A 11 -6.13 -8.84 4.00
N GLY A 12 -5.45 -8.98 2.88
CA GLY A 12 -6.08 -9.23 1.59
C GLY A 12 -5.08 -9.68 0.55
N THR A 13 -5.58 -10.37 -0.48
CA THR A 13 -4.78 -10.78 -1.64
C THR A 13 -5.46 -10.38 -2.94
N GLY A 14 -4.66 -10.04 -3.94
CA GLY A 14 -5.14 -9.72 -5.28
C GLY A 14 -4.04 -9.96 -6.32
N ALA A 15 -4.26 -9.43 -7.52
CA ALA A 15 -3.28 -9.49 -8.60
C ALA A 15 -3.11 -8.10 -9.23
N LEU A 16 -1.86 -7.71 -9.42
CA LEU A 16 -1.45 -6.57 -10.24
C LEU A 16 -1.58 -6.96 -11.71
N ASP A 17 -2.38 -6.20 -12.45
CA ASP A 17 -2.59 -6.35 -13.88
C ASP A 17 -1.52 -5.60 -14.71
N ALA A 18 -1.59 -5.76 -16.03
CA ALA A 18 -0.67 -5.11 -16.96
C ALA A 18 -0.81 -3.57 -17.00
N GLY A 19 -1.93 -3.03 -16.51
CA GLY A 19 -2.17 -1.60 -16.36
C GLY A 19 -1.63 -1.03 -15.05
N GLY A 20 -0.94 -1.84 -14.24
CA GLY A 20 -0.40 -1.42 -12.95
C GLY A 20 -1.45 -1.26 -11.85
N ARG A 21 -2.64 -1.87 -12.01
CA ARG A 21 -3.73 -1.80 -11.03
C ARG A 21 -3.92 -3.12 -10.32
N ALA A 22 -4.28 -3.06 -9.04
CA ALA A 22 -4.64 -4.22 -8.24
C ALA A 22 -5.84 -3.87 -7.35
N THR A 23 -6.89 -4.69 -7.42
CA THR A 23 -8.02 -4.62 -6.48
C THR A 23 -7.87 -5.74 -5.47
N VAL A 24 -7.89 -5.39 -4.19
CA VAL A 24 -7.68 -6.34 -3.08
C VAL A 24 -8.90 -6.31 -2.17
N ALA A 25 -9.58 -7.45 -2.03
CA ALA A 25 -10.63 -7.61 -1.04
C ALA A 25 -10.01 -7.75 0.35
N LEU A 26 -10.37 -6.85 1.26
CA LEU A 26 -9.86 -6.84 2.63
C LEU A 26 -10.75 -7.69 3.53
N VAL A 27 -10.10 -8.48 4.40
CA VAL A 27 -10.74 -9.33 5.38
C VAL A 27 -10.17 -9.11 6.78
N ASP A 28 -11.00 -9.31 7.80
CA ASP A 28 -10.62 -9.23 9.22
C ASP A 28 -9.95 -10.51 9.75
N ALA A 29 -9.66 -10.54 11.06
CA ALA A 29 -9.09 -11.70 11.76
C ALA A 29 -9.94 -12.98 11.60
N GLN A 30 -11.26 -12.83 11.46
CA GLN A 30 -12.22 -13.91 11.28
C GLN A 30 -12.41 -14.28 9.80
N ARG A 31 -11.61 -13.69 8.89
CA ARG A 31 -11.68 -13.84 7.44
C ARG A 31 -13.02 -13.39 6.85
N ARG A 32 -13.69 -12.44 7.49
CA ARG A 32 -14.93 -11.85 6.99
C ARG A 32 -14.59 -10.62 6.17
N ALA A 33 -15.38 -10.39 5.11
CA ALA A 33 -15.25 -9.19 4.31
C ALA A 33 -15.38 -7.96 5.21
N MET A 34 -14.38 -7.08 5.14
CA MET A 34 -14.36 -5.89 5.99
C MET A 34 -15.39 -4.88 5.49
N THR A 35 -16.19 -4.33 6.40
CA THR A 35 -17.14 -3.28 6.05
C THR A 35 -16.42 -1.95 5.80
N GLN A 36 -17.06 -1.04 5.07
CA GLN A 36 -16.50 0.29 4.83
C GLN A 36 -16.30 1.07 6.13
N THR A 37 -17.26 1.01 7.06
CA THR A 37 -17.14 1.67 8.38
C THR A 37 -15.94 1.15 9.15
N SER A 38 -15.78 -0.17 9.23
CA SER A 38 -14.62 -0.78 9.89
C SER A 38 -13.30 -0.44 9.20
N ALA A 39 -13.30 -0.24 7.88
CA ALA A 39 -12.12 0.23 7.14
C ALA A 39 -11.69 1.63 7.59
N TRP A 40 -12.64 2.54 7.78
CA TRP A 40 -12.37 3.91 8.21
C TRP A 40 -11.92 3.98 9.67
N ASP A 41 -12.46 3.11 10.53
CA ASP A 41 -12.10 3.05 11.95
C ASP A 41 -10.76 2.30 12.20
N HIS A 42 -10.20 1.63 11.19
CA HIS A 42 -8.96 0.87 11.31
C HIS A 42 -7.72 1.77 11.26
N ASN A 43 -6.75 1.50 12.13
CA ASN A 43 -5.47 2.19 12.10
C ASN A 43 -4.56 1.65 11.00
N TRP A 44 -4.37 2.41 9.92
CA TRP A 44 -3.56 2.04 8.76
C TRP A 44 -2.07 2.36 8.88
N ALA A 45 -1.59 2.91 10.01
CA ALA A 45 -0.21 3.37 10.13
C ALA A 45 0.84 2.27 9.89
N ALA A 46 0.52 1.02 10.23
CA ALA A 46 1.41 -0.13 10.06
C ALA A 46 1.00 -1.04 8.87
N THR A 47 0.70 -0.44 7.72
CA THR A 47 0.32 -1.18 6.51
C THR A 47 1.54 -1.68 5.73
N SER A 48 1.51 -2.96 5.37
CA SER A 48 2.48 -3.60 4.49
C SER A 48 1.79 -4.07 3.21
N VAL A 49 2.41 -3.79 2.06
CA VAL A 49 1.98 -4.26 0.75
C VAL A 49 3.15 -5.00 0.11
N VAL A 50 2.93 -6.24 -0.28
CA VAL A 50 3.91 -7.08 -0.98
C VAL A 50 3.40 -7.34 -2.39
N ILE A 51 4.23 -7.09 -3.39
CA ILE A 51 3.90 -7.32 -4.80
C ILE A 51 4.94 -8.30 -5.36
N GLY A 52 4.48 -9.41 -5.94
CA GLY A 52 5.36 -10.47 -6.44
C GLY A 52 5.68 -11.55 -5.42
N ALA A 53 6.73 -12.32 -5.69
CA ALA A 53 7.19 -13.38 -4.81
C ALA A 53 7.77 -12.79 -3.51
N ASP A 54 7.56 -13.48 -2.39
CA ASP A 54 8.16 -13.14 -1.10
C ASP A 54 9.65 -13.53 -1.11
N ILE A 55 10.43 -12.75 -1.85
CA ILE A 55 11.88 -12.85 -1.91
C ILE A 55 12.47 -11.75 -1.03
N ALA A 56 13.54 -12.08 -0.31
CA ALA A 56 14.24 -11.12 0.51
C ALA A 56 14.83 -10.00 -0.39
N GLU A 57 14.15 -8.86 -0.42
CA GLU A 57 14.67 -7.68 -1.12
C GLU A 57 15.92 -7.15 -0.42
N SER A 58 16.95 -6.85 -1.22
CA SER A 58 18.18 -6.26 -0.70
C SER A 58 17.90 -4.93 0.00
N ARG A 59 18.67 -4.61 1.05
CA ARG A 59 18.61 -3.30 1.72
C ARG A 59 18.79 -2.15 0.71
N GLN A 60 19.72 -2.32 -0.23
CA GLN A 60 20.01 -1.33 -1.27
C GLN A 60 18.78 -1.05 -2.15
N THR A 61 18.05 -2.10 -2.57
CA THR A 61 16.82 -1.94 -3.36
C THR A 61 15.76 -1.17 -2.56
N ARG A 62 15.55 -1.55 -1.29
CA ARG A 62 14.58 -0.86 -0.42
C ARG A 62 14.91 0.61 -0.22
N ASP A 63 16.19 0.95 -0.02
CA ASP A 63 16.60 2.34 0.19
C ASP A 63 16.47 3.18 -1.09
N ARG A 64 16.72 2.57 -2.26
CA ARG A 64 16.47 3.21 -3.56
C ARG A 64 15.00 3.51 -3.77
N VAL A 65 14.11 2.54 -3.52
CA VAL A 65 12.65 2.72 -3.65
C VAL A 65 12.16 3.79 -2.68
N ARG A 66 12.59 3.76 -1.41
CA ARG A 66 12.21 4.78 -0.41
C ARG A 66 12.60 6.19 -0.82
N ARG A 67 13.81 6.36 -1.37
CA ARG A 67 14.26 7.65 -1.87
C ARG A 67 13.37 8.13 -3.02
N TRP A 68 13.11 7.26 -3.98
CA TRP A 68 12.23 7.58 -5.11
C TRP A 68 10.80 7.96 -4.67
N VAL A 69 10.21 7.21 -3.73
CA VAL A 69 8.87 7.54 -3.20
C VAL A 69 8.88 8.91 -2.51
N ARG A 70 9.90 9.20 -1.69
CA ARG A 70 10.00 10.50 -1.00
C ARG A 70 10.15 11.65 -2.00
N ASP A 71 11.03 11.53 -2.99
CA ASP A 71 11.21 12.54 -4.03
C ASP A 71 9.89 12.82 -4.78
N ARG A 72 9.07 11.79 -5.01
CA ARG A 72 7.76 11.91 -5.65
C ARG A 72 6.72 12.57 -4.74
N LEU A 73 6.70 12.27 -3.45
CA LEU A 73 5.79 12.91 -2.49
C LEU A 73 6.16 14.36 -2.24
N ASP A 74 7.46 14.69 -2.21
CA ASP A 74 7.95 16.07 -2.06
C ASP A 74 7.66 16.93 -3.29
N ARG A 75 7.60 16.31 -4.48
CA ARG A 75 7.26 16.97 -5.75
C ARG A 75 6.26 16.14 -6.55
N PRO A 76 4.98 16.17 -6.16
CA PRO A 76 3.94 15.40 -6.81
C PRO A 76 3.83 15.79 -8.30
N PRO A 77 3.90 14.82 -9.23
CA PRO A 77 3.67 15.09 -10.65
C PRO A 77 2.20 15.42 -10.93
N PRO A 78 1.87 15.93 -12.13
CA PRO A 78 0.50 16.30 -12.48
C PRO A 78 -0.52 15.14 -12.43
N ASP A 79 -0.04 13.90 -12.50
CA ASP A 79 -0.85 12.68 -12.42
C ASP A 79 -0.89 12.07 -11.00
N ALA A 80 -0.44 12.81 -9.98
CA ALA A 80 -0.43 12.35 -8.61
C ALA A 80 -1.85 12.04 -8.11
N PHE A 81 -1.98 10.94 -7.38
CA PHE A 81 -3.23 10.60 -6.71
C PHE A 81 -3.48 11.58 -5.54
N LEU A 82 -4.74 11.85 -5.20
CA LEU A 82 -5.09 12.69 -4.05
C LEU A 82 -4.42 12.20 -2.75
N ALA A 83 -4.31 10.87 -2.59
CA ALA A 83 -3.60 10.27 -1.46
C ALA A 83 -2.10 10.63 -1.42
N GLU A 84 -1.44 10.78 -2.57
CA GLU A 84 -0.03 11.20 -2.64
C GLU A 84 0.12 12.67 -2.23
N ILE A 85 -0.81 13.54 -2.67
CA ILE A 85 -0.83 14.96 -2.31
C ILE A 85 -1.01 15.11 -0.80
N LEU A 86 -2.03 14.45 -0.23
CA LEU A 86 -2.30 14.49 1.21
C LEU A 86 -1.15 13.91 2.04
N ALA A 87 -0.50 12.84 1.55
CA ALA A 87 0.64 12.24 2.22
C ALA A 87 1.86 13.19 2.24
N GLY A 88 2.12 13.92 1.15
CA GLY A 88 3.16 14.94 1.10
C GLY A 88 2.89 16.11 2.06
N GLU A 89 1.65 16.59 2.12
CA GLU A 89 1.23 17.66 3.04
C GLU A 89 1.28 17.25 4.52
N SER A 90 1.09 15.96 4.81
CA SER A 90 1.04 15.42 6.18
C SER A 90 2.40 15.04 6.76
N ALA A 91 3.49 15.10 5.98
CA ALA A 91 4.84 14.70 6.40
C ALA A 91 5.56 15.76 7.29
N TYR A 92 4.79 16.65 7.93
CA TYR A 92 5.27 17.75 8.78
C TYR A 92 5.76 17.28 10.15
#